data_AF-A0A0M3JLT6-F1
#
_entry.id   AF-A0A0M3JLT6-F1
#
_cell.length_a   1.000
_cell.length_b   1.000
_cell.length_c   1.000
_cell.angle_alpha   90.00
_cell.angle_beta   90.00
_cell.angle_gamma   90.00
#
_symmetry.space_group_name_H-M   'P 1'
#
loop_
_entity.id
_entity.type
_entity.pdbx_description
1 polymer ?
#
loop_
_entity_poly.entity_id
_entity_poly.type
_entity_poly.pdbx_seq_one_letter_code
_entity_poly.pdbx_strand_id
1 'polypeptide(L)'
;MLDIAVGCFYILYATFGIVMHALEITACVRLSRQYGAFYFIAHSSTADTLMLLAFGVWKGVVILFQNEIVSANNRLLVNVVINFACIAAVLLSVLQLSVLVLSYSEGETREGKRERKTREGPK
;
A
#
# COMPACT_ATOMS: atom_id res chain seq x y z
N MET A 1 26.80 -18.62 1.66
CA MET A 1 26.15 -18.76 2.99
C MET A 1 25.34 -17.51 3.34
N LEU A 2 25.96 -16.32 3.31
CA LEU A 2 25.26 -15.05 3.56
C LEU A 2 24.09 -14.82 2.59
N ASP A 3 24.28 -15.04 1.29
CA ASP A 3 23.23 -14.80 0.29
C ASP A 3 21.99 -15.67 0.50
N ILE A 4 22.18 -16.93 0.87
CA ILE A 4 21.09 -17.86 1.19
C ILE A 4 20.31 -17.36 2.40
N ALA A 5 21.01 -16.93 3.46
CA ALA A 5 20.38 -16.38 4.65
C ALA A 5 19.59 -15.10 4.35
N VAL A 6 20.16 -14.19 3.55
CA VAL A 6 19.51 -12.94 3.14
C VAL A 6 18.27 -13.24 2.29
N GLY A 7 18.38 -14.10 1.29
CA GLY A 7 17.25 -14.43 0.41
C GLY A 7 16.11 -15.15 1.16
N CYS A 8 16.43 -16.08 2.06
CA CYS A 8 15.45 -16.68 2.96
C CYS A 8 14.76 -15.65 3.87
N PHE A 9 15.54 -14.72 4.45
CA PHE A 9 14.99 -13.64 5.28
C PHE A 9 13.99 -12.78 4.50
N TYR A 10 14.34 -12.38 3.26
CA TYR A 10 13.45 -11.60 2.40
C TYR A 10 12.12 -12.33 2.11
N ILE A 11 12.18 -13.61 1.76
CA ILE A 11 10.96 -14.39 1.48
C ILE A 11 10.10 -14.54 2.73
N LEU A 12 10.70 -14.87 3.88
CA LEU A 12 9.96 -15.04 5.13
C LEU A 12 9.32 -13.73 5.59
N TYR A 13 10.08 -12.64 5.58
CA TYR A 13 9.59 -11.31 5.91
C TYR A 13 8.42 -10.90 5.01
N ALA A 14 8.59 -11.08 3.70
CA ALA A 14 7.55 -10.73 2.72
C ALA A 14 6.29 -11.56 2.89
N THR A 15 6.43 -12.87 3.09
CA THR A 15 5.30 -13.77 3.30
C THR A 15 4.54 -13.40 4.57
N PHE A 16 5.25 -13.13 5.66
CA PHE A 16 4.64 -12.68 6.91
C PHE A 16 3.90 -11.33 6.73
N GLY A 17 4.52 -10.37 6.06
CA GLY A 17 3.91 -9.07 5.76
C GLY A 17 2.65 -9.20 4.90
N ILE A 18 2.67 -10.06 3.87
CA ILE A 18 1.49 -10.33 3.01
C ILE A 18 0.34 -10.89 3.84
N VAL A 19 0.61 -11.83 4.76
CA VAL A 19 -0.43 -12.38 5.65
C VAL A 19 -1.02 -11.30 6.55
N MET A 20 -0.16 -10.45 7.13
CA MET A 20 -0.62 -9.34 7.99
C MET A 20 -1.47 -8.33 7.23
N HIS A 21 -1.05 -7.92 6.03
CA HIS A 21 -1.86 -7.03 5.19
C HIS A 21 -3.15 -7.70 4.71
N ALA A 22 -3.17 -8.99 4.41
CA ALA A 22 -4.40 -9.70 4.07
C ALA A 22 -5.43 -9.68 5.22
N LEU A 23 -4.96 -9.83 6.47
CA LEU A 23 -5.80 -9.70 7.66
C LEU A 23 -6.30 -8.25 7.84
N GLU A 24 -5.42 -7.27 7.65
CA GLU A 24 -5.75 -5.84 7.72
C GLU A 24 -6.80 -5.44 6.69
N ILE A 25 -6.62 -5.83 5.42
CA ILE A 25 -7.57 -5.58 4.34
C ILE A 25 -8.92 -6.20 4.69
N THR A 26 -8.94 -7.45 5.16
CA THR A 26 -10.17 -8.13 5.55
C THR A 26 -10.89 -7.40 6.69
N ALA A 27 -10.16 -6.92 7.69
CA ALA A 27 -10.73 -6.15 8.79
C ALA A 27 -11.26 -4.78 8.31
N CYS A 28 -10.47 -4.06 7.50
CA CYS A 28 -10.84 -2.76 6.97
C CYS A 28 -12.05 -2.83 6.05
N VAL A 29 -12.14 -3.84 5.18
CA VAL A 29 -13.31 -4.05 4.29
C VAL A 29 -14.57 -4.39 5.09
N ARG A 30 -14.45 -5.04 6.25
CA ARG A 30 -15.60 -5.26 7.13
C ARG A 30 -16.07 -3.97 7.81
N LEU A 31 -15.14 -3.14 8.29
CA LEU A 31 -15.44 -1.86 8.93
C LEU A 31 -15.82 -0.74 7.96
N SER A 32 -15.46 -0.87 6.68
CA SER A 32 -15.72 0.14 5.66
C SER A 32 -17.20 0.35 5.36
N ARG A 33 -18.06 -0.62 5.72
CA ARG A 33 -19.52 -0.47 5.69
C ARG A 33 -20.03 0.62 6.65
N GLN A 34 -19.31 0.91 7.73
CA GLN A 34 -19.68 1.91 8.73
C GLN A 34 -18.86 3.20 8.61
N TYR A 35 -17.58 3.10 8.23
CA TYR A 35 -16.72 4.28 8.10
C TYR A 35 -15.94 4.24 6.77
N GLY A 36 -16.20 5.21 5.90
CA GLY A 36 -15.59 5.28 4.57
C GLY A 36 -14.05 5.38 4.60
N ALA A 37 -13.46 5.87 5.69
CA ALA A 37 -12.02 6.00 5.86
C ALA A 37 -11.26 4.65 5.74
N PHE A 38 -11.88 3.54 6.13
CA PHE A 38 -11.24 2.22 6.05
C PHE A 38 -11.05 1.71 4.61
N TYR A 39 -11.77 2.27 3.63
CA TYR A 39 -11.48 1.97 2.22
C TYR A 39 -10.08 2.45 1.83
N PHE A 40 -9.64 3.61 2.33
CA PHE A 40 -8.29 4.11 2.04
C PHE A 40 -7.23 3.22 2.67
N ILE A 41 -7.45 2.77 3.90
CA ILE A 41 -6.53 1.87 4.60
C ILE A 41 -6.42 0.52 3.85
N ALA A 42 -7.55 -0.05 3.43
CA ALA A 42 -7.56 -1.27 2.63
C ALA A 42 -6.80 -1.13 1.30
N HIS A 43 -6.94 -0.01 0.60
CA HIS A 43 -6.19 0.23 -0.64
C HIS A 43 -4.69 0.40 -0.37
N SER A 44 -4.30 1.04 0.74
CA SER A 44 -2.88 1.26 1.07
C SER A 44 -2.21 -0.07 1.37
N SER A 45 -2.86 -0.86 2.21
CA SER A 45 -2.45 -2.22 2.56
C SER A 45 -2.36 -3.14 1.34
N THR A 46 -3.23 -2.93 0.33
CA THR A 46 -3.16 -3.66 -0.95
C THR A 46 -1.92 -3.26 -1.77
N ALA A 47 -1.58 -1.97 -1.82
CA ALA A 47 -0.36 -1.49 -2.47
C ALA A 47 0.89 -2.04 -1.79
N ASP A 48 0.92 -2.06 -0.45
CA ASP A 48 2.02 -2.61 0.34
C ASP A 48 2.17 -4.12 0.09
N THR A 49 1.05 -4.85 0.00
CA THR A 49 1.06 -6.29 -0.36
C THR A 49 1.68 -6.53 -1.75
N LEU A 50 1.31 -5.71 -2.74
CA LEU A 50 1.90 -5.76 -4.09
C LEU A 50 3.40 -5.48 -4.07
N MET A 51 3.84 -4.51 -3.26
CA MET A 51 5.25 -4.19 -3.08
C MET A 51 6.01 -5.33 -2.40
N LEU A 52 5.43 -5.99 -1.38
CA LEU A 52 6.04 -7.16 -0.73
C LEU A 52 6.17 -8.35 -1.69
N LEU A 53 5.22 -8.54 -2.60
CA LEU A 53 5.35 -9.54 -3.67
C LEU A 53 6.49 -9.19 -4.64
N ALA A 54 6.50 -7.96 -5.16
CA ALA A 54 7.44 -7.52 -6.19
C ALA A 54 8.88 -7.32 -5.67
N PHE A 55 9.05 -6.88 -4.43
CA PHE A 55 10.38 -6.58 -3.86
C PHE A 55 10.79 -7.57 -2.77
N GLY A 56 9.85 -8.11 -2.01
CA GLY A 56 10.14 -9.06 -0.95
C GLY A 56 10.34 -10.46 -1.49
N VAL A 57 9.26 -11.05 -2.02
CA VAL A 57 9.28 -12.44 -2.53
C VAL A 57 10.17 -12.54 -3.76
N TRP A 58 9.96 -11.68 -4.76
CA TRP A 58 10.71 -11.78 -6.03
C TRP A 58 12.21 -11.54 -5.86
N LYS A 59 12.64 -10.48 -5.15
CA LYS A 59 14.09 -10.28 -4.93
C LYS A 59 14.69 -11.35 -4.04
N GLY A 60 13.97 -11.83 -3.02
CA GLY A 60 14.43 -12.95 -2.19
C GLY A 60 14.69 -14.21 -3.01
N VAL A 61 13.80 -14.51 -3.96
CA VAL A 61 13.97 -15.60 -4.93
C VAL A 61 15.19 -15.35 -5.82
N VAL A 62 15.34 -14.15 -6.40
CA VAL A 62 16.52 -13.81 -7.23
C VAL A 62 17.84 -14.01 -6.47
N ILE A 63 17.91 -13.58 -5.20
CA ILE A 63 19.10 -13.74 -4.36
C ILE A 63 19.41 -15.22 -4.10
N LEU A 64 18.38 -16.03 -3.81
CA LEU A 64 18.55 -17.44 -3.46
C LEU A 64 19.10 -18.29 -4.60
N PHE A 65 18.61 -18.07 -5.82
CA PHE A 65 19.01 -18.93 -6.94
C PHE A 65 20.28 -18.47 -7.64
N GLN A 66 20.83 -17.29 -7.29
CA GLN A 66 22.04 -16.67 -7.87
C GLN A 66 22.11 -16.70 -9.41
N ASN A 67 20.98 -16.96 -10.05
CA ASN A 67 20.83 -17.13 -11.47
C ASN A 67 19.97 -15.99 -11.95
N GLU A 68 20.19 -15.61 -13.20
CA GLU A 68 19.16 -14.94 -13.99
C GLU A 68 18.02 -15.95 -14.18
N ILE A 69 17.20 -16.19 -13.14
CA ILE A 69 15.98 -17.03 -13.15
C ILE A 69 15.08 -16.63 -14.33
N VAL A 70 15.26 -15.39 -14.80
CA VAL A 70 14.60 -14.86 -15.94
C VAL A 70 15.36 -15.22 -17.21
N SER A 71 14.89 -16.31 -17.85
CA SER A 71 15.14 -16.57 -19.27
C SER A 71 15.05 -15.28 -20.08
N ALA A 72 15.94 -15.07 -21.06
CA ALA A 72 16.02 -13.82 -21.83
C ALA A 72 14.65 -13.34 -22.35
N ASN A 73 13.75 -14.29 -22.70
CA ASN A 73 12.39 -13.99 -23.15
C ASN A 73 11.46 -13.47 -22.04
N ASN A 74 11.70 -13.84 -20.78
CA ASN A 74 10.85 -13.46 -19.65
C ASN A 74 11.32 -12.16 -18.96
N ARG A 75 12.50 -11.62 -19.33
CA ARG A 75 13.09 -10.42 -18.67
C ARG A 75 12.22 -9.20 -18.86
N LEU A 76 11.69 -9.06 -20.06
CA LEU A 76 10.85 -7.95 -20.42
C LEU A 76 9.53 -8.01 -19.63
N LEU A 77 8.93 -9.20 -19.51
CA LEU A 77 7.71 -9.41 -18.75
C LEU A 77 7.91 -9.14 -17.25
N VAL A 78 8.95 -9.71 -16.64
CA VAL A 78 9.27 -9.48 -15.22
C VAL A 78 9.54 -7.99 -14.96
N ASN A 79 10.34 -7.35 -15.81
CA ASN A 79 10.68 -5.94 -15.65
C ASN A 79 9.43 -5.05 -15.80
N VAL A 80 8.53 -5.37 -16.74
CA VAL A 80 7.25 -4.67 -16.89
C VAL A 80 6.38 -4.87 -15.66
N VAL A 81 6.25 -6.10 -15.14
CA VAL A 81 5.42 -6.39 -13.97
C VAL A 81 5.93 -5.67 -12.72
N ILE A 82 7.24 -5.69 -12.46
CA ILE A 82 7.83 -5.03 -11.28
C ILE A 82 7.71 -3.51 -11.40
N ASN A 83 8.04 -2.93 -12.57
CA ASN A 83 7.91 -1.49 -12.76
C ASN A 83 6.44 -1.05 -12.69
N PHE A 84 5.52 -1.84 -13.26
CA PHE A 84 4.10 -1.57 -13.16
C PHE A 84 3.62 -1.64 -11.71
N ALA A 85 3.99 -2.67 -10.95
CA ALA A 85 3.63 -2.79 -9.53
C ALA A 85 4.18 -1.62 -8.71
N CYS A 86 5.41 -1.21 -8.97
CA CYS A 86 6.04 -0.05 -8.33
C CYS A 86 5.31 1.26 -8.64
N ILE A 87 5.06 1.53 -9.93
CA ILE A 87 4.33 2.74 -10.37
C ILE A 87 2.91 2.73 -9.82
N ALA A 88 2.22 1.59 -9.84
CA ALA A 88 0.88 1.45 -9.31
C ALA A 88 0.85 1.75 -7.80
N ALA A 89 1.82 1.25 -7.03
CA ALA A 89 1.91 1.55 -5.59
C ALA A 89 2.18 3.04 -5.32
N VAL A 90 3.08 3.66 -6.09
CA VAL A 90 3.35 5.11 -6.00
C VAL A 90 2.11 5.93 -6.36
N LEU A 91 1.41 5.58 -7.43
CA LEU A 91 0.18 6.30 -7.81
C LEU A 91 -0.93 6.13 -6.77
N LEU A 92 -1.11 4.92 -6.22
CA LEU A 92 -2.09 4.69 -5.16
C LEU A 92 -1.80 5.55 -3.92
N SER A 93 -0.55 5.56 -3.46
CA SER A 93 -0.14 6.32 -2.28
C SER A 93 -0.30 7.84 -2.47
N VAL A 94 0.05 8.38 -3.64
CA VAL A 94 -0.14 9.81 -3.95
C VAL A 94 -1.63 10.16 -4.02
N LEU A 95 -2.45 9.30 -4.63
CA LEU A 95 -3.90 9.50 -4.70
C LEU A 95 -4.52 9.51 -3.30
N GLN A 96 -4.13 8.56 -2.45
CA GLN A 96 -4.59 8.47 -1.06
C GLN A 96 -4.22 9.70 -0.24
N LEU A 97 -2.97 10.16 -0.35
CA LEU A 97 -2.52 11.37 0.32
C LEU A 97 -3.32 12.59 -0.13
N SER A 98 -3.56 12.70 -1.44
CA SER A 98 -4.31 13.82 -2.02
C SER A 98 -5.76 13.84 -1.52
N VAL A 99 -6.43 12.69 -1.45
CA VAL A 99 -7.79 12.58 -0.93
C VAL A 99 -7.86 12.85 0.57
N LEU A 100 -6.84 12.41 1.33
CA LEU A 100 -6.76 12.70 2.76
C LEU A 100 -6.60 14.21 3.02
N VAL A 101 -5.72 14.88 2.27
CA VAL A 101 -5.51 16.33 2.37
C VAL A 101 -6.78 17.11 2.04
N LEU A 102 -7.50 16.72 0.98
CA LEU A 102 -8.79 17.34 0.62
C LEU A 102 -9.84 17.12 1.72
N SER A 103 -9.94 15.90 2.25
CA SER A 103 -10.89 15.58 3.33
C SER A 103 -10.60 16.37 4.60
N TYR A 104 -9.32 16.58 4.92
CA TYR A 104 -8.88 17.39 6.04
C TYR A 104 -9.24 18.88 5.85
N SER A 105 -8.95 19.43 4.66
CA SER A 105 -9.27 20.82 4.33
C SER A 105 -10.78 21.12 4.37
N GLU A 106 -11.61 20.19 3.89
CA GLU A 106 -13.07 20.32 4.01
C GLU A 106 -13.56 20.28 5.47
N GLY A 107 -12.93 19.48 6.32
CA GLY A 107 -13.22 19.41 7.75
C GLY A 107 -12.98 20.74 8.47
N GLU A 108 -11.81 21.33 8.25
CA GLU A 108 -11.40 22.61 8.84
C GLU A 108 -12.35 23.76 8.41
N THR A 109 -12.75 23.75 7.13
CA THR A 109 -13.70 24.75 6.58
C THR A 109 -15.09 24.65 7.24
N ARG A 110 -15.53 23.44 7.60
CA ARG A 110 -16.83 23.22 8.26
C ARG A 110 -16.81 23.60 9.73
N GLU A 111 -15.73 23.32 10.46
CA GLU A 111 -15.57 23.76 11.85
C GLU A 111 -15.51 25.28 11.95
N GLY A 112 -14.71 25.95 11.12
CA GLY A 112 -14.64 27.41 11.10
C GLY A 112 -15.98 28.08 10.81
N LYS A 113 -16.82 27.48 9.94
CA LYS A 113 -18.21 27.95 9.71
C LYS A 113 -19.12 27.71 10.92
N ARG A 114 -18.94 26.61 11.66
CA ARG A 114 -19.71 26.32 12.88
C ARG A 114 -19.42 27.35 13.97
N GLU A 115 -18.14 27.63 14.22
CA GLU A 115 -17.74 28.60 15.25
C GLU A 115 -18.25 30.02 14.95
N ARG A 116 -18.24 30.46 13.69
CA ARG A 116 -18.86 31.74 13.31
C ARG A 116 -20.36 31.77 13.58
N LYS A 117 -21.07 30.69 13.26
CA LYS A 117 -22.53 30.61 13.48
C LYS A 117 -22.89 30.63 14.98
N THR A 118 -22.04 30.07 15.83
CA THR A 118 -22.22 30.12 17.30
C THR A 118 -21.95 31.52 17.87
N ARG A 119 -21.04 32.30 17.28
CA ARG A 119 -20.73 33.67 17.73
C ARG A 119 -21.76 34.72 17.31
N GLU A 120 -22.45 34.52 16.18
CA GLU A 120 -23.38 35.54 15.68
C GLU A 120 -24.73 35.57 16.39
N GLY A 121 -25.10 34.53 17.14
CA GLY A 121 -26.35 34.47 17.92
C GLY A 121 -27.63 34.56 17.07
N PRO A 122 -28.76 33.98 17.50
CA PRO A 122 -30.04 34.25 16.85
C PRO A 122 -30.41 35.72 17.05
N LYS A 123 -30.51 36.48 15.95
CA LYS A 123 -31.09 37.83 15.94
C LYS A 123 -32.59 37.79 16.20
#